data_AF-A0A385MQD9-F1
#
_entry.id   AF-A0A385MQD9-F1
#
_cell.length_a   1.000
_cell.length_b   1.000
_cell.length_c   1.000
_cell.angle_alpha   90.00
_cell.angle_beta   90.00
_cell.angle_gamma   90.00
#
_symmetry.space_group_name_H-M   'P 1'
#
loop_
_entity.id
_entity.type
_entity.pdbx_description
1 polymer ?
#
loop_
_entity_poly.entity_id
_entity_poly.type
_entity_poly.pdbx_seq_one_letter_code
_entity_poly.pdbx_strand_id
1 'polypeptide(L)'
;MSKLGEEVSEFKRKLIRINDNERNEDIIEKTGIIARELSKITESLEDQVQFLNAIKFINKRYENSRSYNEIFQNNQEYHAYLGTLEFRKKFSLRLETIISKFNIFNNDWERLEYKVQQQESYTDTRDSLKSIVETLKQNNTSHWENWLKILDADIKIEDEFLEKQRHNPSQKANYDDFHEKQSRYKTKLKERDKSSQLAQDIQRLATELADIKANFDLSDFPKDVEKFFKSVDNRFETATLEYLTPEVLEWITEHNYLKNFKVERKH
;
A
#
# COMPACT_ATOMS: atom_id res chain seq x y z
N MET A 1 18.23 -2.97 0.02
CA MET A 1 17.04 -3.75 -0.39
C MET A 1 17.35 -4.76 -1.49
N SER A 2 18.34 -4.53 -2.38
CA SER A 2 18.85 -5.62 -3.26
C SER A 2 19.43 -6.80 -2.47
N LYS A 3 20.16 -6.49 -1.38
CA LYS A 3 20.77 -7.49 -0.49
C LYS A 3 19.79 -8.54 0.07
N LEU A 4 18.57 -8.15 0.45
CA LEU A 4 17.57 -9.08 0.98
C LEU A 4 17.06 -10.03 -0.10
N GLY A 5 16.72 -9.51 -1.28
CA GLY A 5 16.30 -10.35 -2.41
C GLY A 5 17.42 -11.31 -2.84
N GLU A 6 18.67 -10.85 -2.82
CA GLU A 6 19.86 -11.66 -3.09
C GLU A 6 20.06 -12.76 -2.05
N GLU A 7 19.95 -12.44 -0.76
CA GLU A 7 20.09 -13.38 0.36
C GLU A 7 18.96 -14.43 0.36
N VAL A 8 17.72 -14.02 0.10
CA VAL A 8 16.57 -14.93 -0.03
C VAL A 8 16.73 -15.84 -1.25
N SER A 9 17.23 -15.31 -2.37
CA SER A 9 17.55 -16.10 -3.56
C SER A 9 18.72 -17.06 -3.34
N GLU A 10 19.72 -16.67 -2.56
CA GLU A 10 20.83 -17.54 -2.16
C GLU A 10 20.35 -18.66 -1.23
N PHE A 11 19.49 -18.33 -0.27
CA PHE A 11 18.83 -19.30 0.61
C PHE A 11 18.04 -20.34 -0.19
N LYS A 12 17.21 -19.90 -1.14
CA LYS A 12 16.46 -20.79 -2.05
C LYS A 12 17.38 -21.71 -2.85
N ARG A 13 18.49 -21.18 -3.38
CA ARG A 13 19.51 -21.97 -4.09
C ARG A 13 20.18 -23.02 -3.20
N LYS A 14 20.48 -22.68 -1.94
CA LYS A 14 21.06 -23.63 -0.97
C LYS A 14 20.07 -24.74 -0.61
N LEU A 15 18.79 -24.42 -0.41
CA LEU A 15 17.73 -25.41 -0.18
C LEU A 15 17.56 -26.39 -1.36
N ILE A 16 17.62 -25.90 -2.59
CA ILE A 16 17.52 -26.76 -3.78
C ILE A 16 18.69 -27.76 -3.81
N ARG A 17 19.93 -27.30 -3.56
CA ARG A 17 21.11 -28.19 -3.52
C ARG A 17 21.04 -29.26 -2.44
N ILE A 18 20.44 -28.93 -1.30
CA ILE A 18 20.22 -29.89 -0.21
C ILE A 18 19.29 -31.02 -0.66
N ASN A 19 18.26 -30.71 -1.44
CA ASN A 19 17.32 -31.70 -1.95
C ASN A 19 17.92 -32.60 -3.05
N ASP A 20 18.87 -32.08 -3.83
CA ASP A 20 19.47 -32.78 -4.98
C ASP A 20 20.63 -33.72 -4.60
N ASN A 21 21.22 -33.57 -3.40
CA ASN A 21 22.39 -34.35 -2.97
C ASN A 21 22.06 -35.64 -2.20
N GLU A 22 20.82 -35.85 -1.81
CA GLU A 22 20.41 -36.99 -0.99
C GLU A 22 20.17 -38.25 -1.83
N ARG A 23 20.68 -39.40 -1.36
CA ARG A 23 20.60 -40.69 -2.08
C ARG A 23 19.75 -41.76 -1.39
N ASN A 24 19.28 -41.50 -0.16
CA ASN A 24 18.48 -42.43 0.62
C ASN A 24 17.00 -41.98 0.63
N GLU A 25 16.07 -42.83 0.21
CA GLU A 25 14.64 -42.49 0.06
C GLU A 25 13.99 -41.91 1.33
N ASP A 26 14.28 -42.45 2.52
CA ASP A 26 13.71 -41.94 3.79
C ASP A 26 14.31 -40.56 4.15
N ILE A 27 15.58 -40.33 3.79
CA ILE A 27 16.24 -39.04 3.98
C ILE A 27 15.70 -38.02 2.97
N ILE A 28 15.51 -38.42 1.71
CA ILE A 28 14.92 -37.60 0.64
C ILE A 28 13.52 -37.13 1.06
N GLU A 29 12.68 -38.01 1.60
CA GLU A 29 11.33 -37.65 2.04
C GLU A 29 11.36 -36.59 3.15
N LYS A 30 12.14 -36.83 4.21
CA LYS A 30 12.25 -35.93 5.36
C LYS A 30 12.90 -34.59 5.02
N THR A 31 13.94 -34.61 4.19
CA THR A 31 14.57 -33.41 3.63
C THR A 31 13.59 -32.64 2.77
N GLY A 32 12.79 -33.34 1.96
CA GLY A 32 11.75 -32.74 1.13
C GLY A 32 10.66 -32.02 1.93
N ILE A 33 10.34 -32.48 3.15
CA ILE A 33 9.38 -31.80 4.05
C ILE A 33 9.96 -30.46 4.52
N ILE A 34 11.22 -30.45 4.97
CA ILE A 34 11.91 -29.25 5.46
C ILE A 34 12.06 -28.23 4.34
N ALA A 35 12.53 -28.68 3.17
CA ALA A 35 12.71 -27.85 2.00
C ALA A 35 11.37 -27.21 1.57
N ARG A 36 10.28 -27.99 1.50
CA ARG A 36 8.95 -27.46 1.16
C ARG A 36 8.45 -26.41 2.15
N GLU A 37 8.65 -26.63 3.45
CA GLU A 37 8.23 -25.64 4.45
C GLU A 37 9.02 -24.33 4.29
N LEU A 38 10.34 -24.42 4.23
CA LEU A 38 11.20 -23.24 4.13
C LEU A 38 11.00 -22.51 2.78
N SER A 39 10.82 -23.23 1.68
CA SER A 39 10.49 -22.64 0.37
C SER A 39 9.20 -21.83 0.40
N LYS A 40 8.13 -22.33 1.05
CA LYS A 40 6.89 -21.57 1.19
C LYS A 40 7.08 -20.26 1.96
N ILE A 41 7.90 -20.29 3.02
CA ILE A 41 8.18 -19.09 3.82
C ILE A 41 9.00 -18.08 2.98
N THR A 42 9.97 -18.57 2.21
CA THR A 42 10.77 -17.76 1.28
C THR A 42 9.93 -17.13 0.18
N GLU A 43 9.04 -17.88 -0.47
CA GLU A 43 8.11 -17.36 -1.48
C GLU A 43 7.24 -16.24 -0.88
N SER A 44 6.68 -16.47 0.31
CA SER A 44 5.90 -15.43 0.98
C SER A 44 6.74 -14.20 1.32
N LEU A 45 8.04 -14.34 1.58
CA LEU A 45 8.95 -13.21 1.83
C LEU A 45 9.26 -12.45 0.53
N GLU A 46 9.48 -13.16 -0.58
CA GLU A 46 9.64 -12.56 -1.92
C GLU A 46 8.42 -11.70 -2.28
N ASP A 47 7.21 -12.21 -2.07
CA ASP A 47 5.96 -11.47 -2.29
C ASP A 47 5.90 -10.18 -1.46
N GLN A 48 6.28 -10.26 -0.18
CA GLN A 48 6.29 -9.07 0.68
C GLN A 48 7.35 -8.05 0.27
N VAL A 49 8.49 -8.49 -0.27
CA VAL A 49 9.52 -7.59 -0.81
C VAL A 49 9.03 -6.92 -2.09
N GLN A 50 8.34 -7.65 -2.97
CA GLN A 50 7.71 -7.05 -4.15
C GLN A 50 6.66 -6.00 -3.76
N PHE A 51 5.84 -6.30 -2.74
CA PHE A 51 4.88 -5.36 -2.17
C PHE A 51 5.57 -4.08 -1.66
N LEU A 52 6.65 -4.22 -0.89
CA LEU A 52 7.42 -3.09 -0.37
C LEU A 52 7.94 -2.18 -1.48
N ASN A 53 8.34 -2.77 -2.61
CA ASN A 53 8.77 -1.99 -3.78
C ASN A 53 7.61 -1.17 -4.36
N ALA A 54 6.38 -1.69 -4.35
CA ALA A 54 5.19 -0.95 -4.76
C ALA A 54 4.94 0.24 -3.81
N ILE A 55 4.99 0.04 -2.49
CA ILE A 55 4.89 1.13 -1.50
C ILE A 55 5.98 2.18 -1.71
N LYS A 56 7.22 1.75 -1.93
CA LYS A 56 8.33 2.68 -2.15
C LYS A 56 8.08 3.56 -3.38
N PHE A 57 7.55 2.98 -4.45
CA PHE A 57 7.17 3.73 -5.64
C PHE A 57 6.10 4.79 -5.32
N ILE A 58 5.06 4.40 -4.58
CA ILE A 58 4.01 5.30 -4.10
C ILE A 58 4.63 6.48 -3.35
N ASN A 59 5.42 6.19 -2.30
CA ASN A 59 6.04 7.22 -1.46
C ASN A 59 6.96 8.16 -2.26
N LYS A 60 7.78 7.63 -3.17
CA LYS A 60 8.65 8.45 -4.02
C LYS A 60 7.85 9.42 -4.89
N ARG A 61 6.68 9.02 -5.39
CA ARG A 61 5.85 9.91 -6.22
C ARG A 61 5.21 11.01 -5.38
N TYR A 62 4.79 10.71 -4.15
CA TYR A 62 4.33 11.72 -3.20
C TYR A 62 5.44 12.69 -2.79
N GLU A 63 6.66 12.20 -2.51
CA GLU A 63 7.86 13.02 -2.26
C GLU A 63 8.13 14.06 -3.36
N ASN A 64 7.82 13.70 -4.61
CA ASN A 64 8.00 14.59 -5.77
C ASN A 64 6.74 15.40 -6.13
N SER A 65 5.61 15.14 -5.48
CA SER A 65 4.38 15.92 -5.65
C SER A 65 4.40 17.13 -4.71
N ARG A 66 3.98 18.31 -5.17
CA ARG A 66 3.92 19.52 -4.32
C ARG A 66 2.98 19.41 -3.12
N SER A 67 2.16 18.35 -3.07
CA SER A 67 1.29 17.97 -1.95
C SER A 67 2.05 17.25 -0.81
N TYR A 68 3.38 17.08 -0.95
CA TYR A 68 4.22 16.39 0.03
C TYR A 68 4.09 16.97 1.45
N ASN A 69 4.02 18.29 1.62
CA ASN A 69 3.98 18.91 2.95
C ASN A 69 2.59 18.86 3.61
N GLU A 70 1.49 18.89 2.85
CA GLU A 70 0.13 18.91 3.41
C GLU A 70 -0.40 17.51 3.72
N ILE A 71 -0.12 16.52 2.86
CA ILE A 71 -0.45 15.11 3.13
C ILE A 71 0.40 14.55 4.30
N PHE A 72 1.65 14.98 4.43
CA PHE A 72 2.53 14.55 5.53
C PHE A 72 2.23 15.21 6.88
N GLN A 73 1.74 16.45 6.92
CA GLN A 73 1.49 17.13 8.20
C GLN A 73 0.17 16.72 8.86
N ASN A 74 -0.86 16.34 8.08
CA ASN A 74 -2.17 16.00 8.63
C ASN A 74 -2.36 14.51 8.97
N ASN A 75 -1.45 13.62 8.56
CA ASN A 75 -1.49 12.21 8.95
C ASN A 75 -0.35 11.87 9.92
N GLN A 76 -0.55 12.18 11.22
CA GLN A 76 0.25 11.56 12.29
C GLN A 76 0.22 10.02 12.21
N GLU A 77 -0.80 9.43 11.58
CA GLU A 77 -0.93 7.99 11.33
C GLU A 77 -0.04 7.46 10.18
N TYR A 78 0.40 8.30 9.22
CA TYR A 78 1.31 7.86 8.14
C TYR A 78 2.71 7.50 8.66
N HIS A 79 3.07 7.99 9.84
CA HIS A 79 4.31 7.65 10.54
C HIS A 79 4.35 6.21 11.06
N ALA A 80 3.27 5.43 10.91
CA ALA A 80 3.28 4.02 11.22
C ALA A 80 4.07 3.22 10.16
N TYR A 81 5.38 3.16 10.33
CA TYR A 81 6.18 1.94 10.15
C TYR A 81 6.83 1.57 8.80
N LEU A 82 6.85 2.38 7.72
CA LEU A 82 7.75 2.10 6.57
C LEU A 82 8.65 3.27 6.15
N GLY A 83 8.23 4.49 6.47
CA GLY A 83 8.97 5.71 6.14
C GLY A 83 10.00 6.15 7.18
N THR A 84 9.89 5.68 8.43
CA THR A 84 10.78 6.16 9.48
C THR A 84 12.17 5.54 9.36
N LEU A 85 13.20 6.37 9.56
CA LEU A 85 14.57 5.90 9.74
C LEU A 85 14.63 4.79 10.80
N GLU A 86 13.74 4.86 11.80
CA GLU A 86 13.61 3.88 12.88
C GLU A 86 13.10 2.52 12.42
N PHE A 87 12.05 2.45 11.60
CA PHE A 87 11.62 1.16 11.03
C PHE A 87 12.73 0.55 10.19
N ARG A 88 13.36 1.34 9.31
CA ARG A 88 14.46 0.84 8.47
C ARG A 88 15.59 0.27 9.31
N LYS A 89 15.96 0.96 10.40
CA LYS A 89 16.98 0.47 11.35
C LYS A 89 16.54 -0.82 12.06
N LYS A 90 15.34 -0.86 12.64
CA LYS A 90 14.79 -2.04 13.33
C LYS A 90 14.65 -3.24 12.39
N PHE A 91 14.24 -2.99 11.15
CA PHE A 91 14.08 -4.00 10.12
C PHE A 91 15.43 -4.54 9.65
N SER A 92 16.42 -3.67 9.39
CA SER A 92 17.78 -4.10 9.06
C SER A 92 18.41 -4.97 10.16
N LEU A 93 18.25 -4.57 11.44
CA LEU A 93 18.76 -5.35 12.57
C LEU A 93 18.11 -6.75 12.66
N ARG A 94 16.80 -6.83 12.42
CA ARG A 94 16.08 -8.11 12.35
C ARG A 94 16.58 -8.99 11.21
N LEU A 95 16.89 -8.41 10.05
CA LEU A 95 17.49 -9.15 8.94
C LEU A 95 18.86 -9.70 9.27
N GLU A 96 19.74 -8.89 9.84
CA GLU A 96 21.07 -9.33 10.29
C GLU A 96 20.97 -10.50 11.27
N THR A 97 20.00 -10.45 12.19
CA THR A 97 19.71 -11.54 13.13
C THR A 97 19.26 -12.82 12.41
N ILE A 98 18.36 -12.71 11.42
CA ILE A 98 17.89 -13.87 10.65
C ILE A 98 19.02 -14.50 9.84
N ILE A 99 19.88 -13.69 9.22
CA ILE A 99 21.04 -14.17 8.46
C ILE A 99 21.98 -14.95 9.39
N SER A 100 22.23 -14.43 10.59
CA SER A 100 23.05 -15.11 11.58
C SER A 100 22.46 -16.46 11.99
N LYS A 101 21.15 -16.50 12.32
CA LYS A 101 20.45 -17.75 12.66
C LYS A 101 20.48 -18.77 11.52
N PHE A 102 20.30 -18.31 10.29
CA PHE A 102 20.37 -19.17 9.11
C PHE A 102 21.76 -19.78 8.91
N ASN A 103 22.82 -19.01 9.11
CA ASN A 103 24.18 -19.55 9.00
C ASN A 103 24.43 -20.67 10.03
N ILE A 104 23.89 -20.54 11.24
CA ILE A 104 23.95 -21.59 12.26
C ILE A 104 23.18 -22.83 11.78
N PHE A 105 21.95 -22.65 11.29
CA PHE A 105 21.16 -23.74 10.71
C PHE A 105 21.89 -24.45 9.57
N ASN A 106 22.53 -23.71 8.66
CA ASN A 106 23.26 -24.30 7.54
C ASN A 106 24.44 -25.16 8.01
N ASN A 107 25.19 -24.69 9.02
CA ASN A 107 26.28 -25.47 9.61
C ASN A 107 25.77 -26.73 10.32
N ASP A 108 24.63 -26.64 11.02
CA ASP A 108 24.02 -27.82 11.62
C ASP A 108 23.45 -28.79 10.58
N TRP A 109 22.91 -28.28 9.47
CA TRP A 109 22.46 -29.09 8.35
C TRP A 109 23.59 -29.91 7.76
N GLU A 110 24.74 -29.30 7.50
CA GLU A 110 25.92 -29.99 6.94
C GLU A 110 26.44 -31.13 7.84
N ARG A 111 26.17 -31.05 9.15
CA ARG A 111 26.60 -32.07 10.13
C ARG A 111 25.54 -33.12 10.45
N LEU A 112 24.27 -32.72 10.49
CA LEU A 112 23.17 -33.52 11.05
C LEU A 112 22.11 -33.91 10.04
N GLU A 113 22.17 -33.35 8.82
CA GLU A 113 21.19 -33.55 7.75
C GLU A 113 19.76 -33.32 8.28
N TYR A 114 18.81 -34.19 7.92
CA TYR A 114 17.41 -34.11 8.34
C TYR A 114 17.20 -34.11 9.86
N LYS A 115 18.18 -34.57 10.66
CA LYS A 115 18.08 -34.56 12.13
C LYS A 115 18.17 -33.16 12.73
N VAL A 116 18.53 -32.16 11.92
CA VAL A 116 18.50 -30.75 12.32
C VAL A 116 17.12 -30.28 12.78
N GLN A 117 16.04 -30.98 12.39
CA GLN A 117 14.69 -30.70 12.89
C GLN A 117 14.57 -30.71 14.42
N GLN A 118 15.46 -31.45 15.09
CA GLN A 118 15.52 -31.54 16.56
C GLN A 118 16.41 -30.47 17.18
N GLN A 119 17.08 -29.65 16.37
CA GLN A 119 17.98 -28.61 16.84
C GLN A 119 17.27 -27.27 16.91
N GLU A 120 17.68 -26.46 17.88
CA GLU A 120 17.18 -25.10 18.08
C GLU A 120 17.42 -24.23 16.85
N SER A 121 18.53 -24.44 16.12
CA SER A 121 18.89 -23.66 14.93
C SER A 121 17.84 -23.71 13.81
N TYR A 122 17.19 -24.86 13.61
CA TYR A 122 16.09 -25.01 12.66
C TYR A 122 14.83 -24.27 13.14
N THR A 123 14.40 -24.49 14.39
CA THR A 123 13.22 -23.82 14.94
C THR A 123 13.39 -22.31 14.95
N ASP A 124 14.58 -21.84 15.33
CA ASP A 124 14.91 -20.42 15.40
C ASP A 124 14.88 -19.73 14.04
N THR A 125 15.46 -20.37 13.02
CA THR A 125 15.48 -19.83 11.67
C THR A 125 14.06 -19.80 11.10
N ARG A 126 13.33 -20.91 11.22
CA ARG A 126 11.93 -21.02 10.77
C ARG A 126 11.04 -19.97 11.41
N ASP A 127 11.10 -19.82 12.73
CA ASP A 127 10.21 -18.93 13.47
C ASP A 127 10.58 -17.46 13.25
N SER A 128 11.87 -17.15 13.11
CA SER A 128 12.32 -15.80 12.76
C SER A 128 11.89 -15.40 11.34
N LEU A 129 11.98 -16.32 10.37
CA LEU A 129 11.49 -16.11 9.00
C LEU A 129 9.96 -15.92 8.98
N LYS A 130 9.19 -16.72 9.72
CA LYS A 130 7.73 -16.54 9.84
C LYS A 130 7.39 -15.18 10.46
N SER A 131 8.09 -14.80 11.53
CA SER A 131 7.87 -13.53 12.23
C SER A 131 8.14 -12.30 11.34
N ILE A 132 9.19 -12.33 10.52
CA ILE A 132 9.47 -11.21 9.60
C ILE A 132 8.44 -11.13 8.48
N VAL A 133 8.00 -12.27 7.93
CA VAL A 133 6.94 -12.32 6.92
C VAL A 133 5.66 -11.70 7.48
N GLU A 134 5.28 -12.06 8.71
CA GLU A 134 4.07 -11.53 9.35
C GLU A 134 4.19 -10.03 9.62
N THR A 135 5.34 -9.58 10.13
CA THR A 135 5.61 -8.15 10.35
C THR A 135 5.49 -7.36 9.05
N LEU A 136 6.03 -7.90 7.95
CA LEU A 136 5.94 -7.27 6.64
C LEU A 136 4.51 -7.26 6.12
N LYS A 137 3.76 -8.36 6.23
CA LYS A 137 2.36 -8.44 5.80
C LYS A 137 1.48 -7.39 6.48
N GLN A 138 1.57 -7.29 7.80
CA GLN A 138 0.78 -6.35 8.59
C GLN A 138 1.09 -4.91 8.16
N ASN A 139 2.39 -4.58 8.11
CA ASN A 139 2.84 -3.26 7.74
C ASN A 139 2.42 -2.89 6.30
N ASN A 140 2.71 -3.78 5.36
CA ASN A 140 2.37 -3.60 3.95
C ASN A 140 0.87 -3.38 3.72
N THR A 141 0.04 -4.14 4.43
CA THR A 141 -1.42 -4.03 4.37
C THR A 141 -1.89 -2.67 4.86
N SER A 142 -1.43 -2.22 6.04
CA SER A 142 -1.80 -0.92 6.59
C SER A 142 -1.42 0.24 5.66
N HIS A 143 -0.22 0.20 5.06
CA HIS A 143 0.22 1.25 4.12
C HIS A 143 -0.61 1.27 2.84
N TRP A 144 -0.93 0.09 2.29
CA TRP A 144 -1.78 -0.02 1.12
C TRP A 144 -3.16 0.57 1.36
N GLU A 145 -3.80 0.17 2.46
CA GLU A 145 -5.15 0.63 2.82
C GLU A 145 -5.18 2.13 3.07
N ASN A 146 -4.17 2.68 3.75
CA ASN A 146 -4.07 4.12 3.98
C ASN A 146 -3.86 4.89 2.67
N TRP A 147 -2.98 4.41 1.80
CA TRP A 147 -2.80 5.02 0.47
C TRP A 147 -4.09 4.98 -0.36
N LEU A 148 -4.81 3.85 -0.36
CA LEU A 148 -6.10 3.76 -1.05
C LEU A 148 -7.12 4.74 -0.49
N LYS A 149 -7.22 4.91 0.83
CA LYS A 149 -8.11 5.91 1.45
C LYS A 149 -7.80 7.33 0.99
N ILE A 150 -6.53 7.68 0.83
CA ILE A 150 -6.11 9.00 0.32
C ILE A 150 -6.59 9.16 -1.13
N LEU A 151 -6.34 8.17 -1.99
CA LEU A 151 -6.80 8.23 -3.38
C LEU A 151 -8.32 8.25 -3.50
N ASP A 152 -9.03 7.46 -2.69
CA ASP A 152 -10.48 7.45 -2.65
C ASP A 152 -11.03 8.82 -2.23
N ALA A 153 -10.38 9.50 -1.28
CA ALA A 153 -10.75 10.85 -0.88
C ALA A 153 -10.55 11.87 -2.02
N ASP A 154 -9.42 11.80 -2.74
CA ASP A 154 -9.12 12.70 -3.85
C ASP A 154 -10.15 12.62 -5.00
N ILE A 155 -10.65 11.42 -5.27
CA ILE A 155 -11.59 11.17 -6.38
C ILE A 155 -13.06 11.15 -5.94
N LYS A 156 -13.33 11.28 -4.64
CA LYS A 156 -14.69 11.23 -4.10
C LYS A 156 -15.49 12.39 -4.67
N ILE A 157 -16.65 12.08 -5.23
CA ILE A 157 -17.65 13.05 -5.66
C ILE A 157 -19.02 12.53 -5.22
N GLU A 158 -19.84 13.44 -4.75
CA GLU A 158 -21.22 13.21 -4.38
C GLU A 158 -22.06 12.87 -5.62
N ASP A 159 -22.93 11.86 -5.51
CA ASP A 159 -23.74 11.37 -6.64
C ASP A 159 -24.60 12.48 -7.27
N GLU A 160 -25.08 13.43 -6.46
CA GLU A 160 -25.85 14.59 -6.94
C GLU A 160 -25.03 15.49 -7.88
N PHE A 161 -23.75 15.72 -7.55
CA PHE A 161 -22.85 16.52 -8.38
C PHE A 161 -22.57 15.81 -9.70
N LEU A 162 -22.37 14.48 -9.64
CA LEU A 162 -22.12 13.65 -10.80
C LEU A 162 -23.34 13.57 -11.73
N GLU A 163 -24.55 13.39 -11.19
CA GLU A 163 -25.79 13.36 -11.98
C GLU A 163 -26.09 14.72 -12.64
N LYS A 164 -25.71 15.85 -12.03
CA LYS A 164 -25.81 17.16 -12.71
C LYS A 164 -24.94 17.24 -13.96
N GLN A 165 -23.75 16.63 -13.95
CA GLN A 165 -22.88 16.58 -15.14
C GLN A 165 -23.51 15.77 -16.27
N ARG A 166 -24.25 14.71 -15.95
CA ARG A 166 -24.95 13.85 -16.92
C ARG A 166 -25.97 14.63 -17.75
N HIS A 167 -26.67 15.56 -17.11
CA HIS A 167 -27.75 16.33 -17.74
C HIS A 167 -27.24 17.58 -18.49
N ASN A 168 -25.99 17.98 -18.28
CA ASN A 168 -25.34 19.08 -19.01
C ASN A 168 -24.72 18.57 -20.33
N PRO A 169 -25.23 18.97 -21.52
CA PRO A 169 -24.72 18.48 -22.80
C PRO A 169 -23.24 18.78 -23.03
N SER A 170 -22.70 19.85 -22.43
CA SER A 170 -21.29 20.23 -22.53
C SER A 170 -20.36 19.38 -21.66
N GLN A 171 -20.91 18.71 -20.64
CA GLN A 171 -20.17 17.87 -19.69
C GLN A 171 -20.37 16.37 -19.91
N LYS A 172 -21.26 15.97 -20.83
CA LYS A 172 -21.57 14.56 -21.11
C LYS A 172 -20.32 13.70 -21.38
N ALA A 173 -19.37 14.21 -22.15
CA ALA A 173 -18.12 13.48 -22.43
C ALA A 173 -17.26 13.28 -21.16
N ASN A 174 -17.17 14.29 -20.30
CA ASN A 174 -16.46 14.20 -19.02
C ASN A 174 -17.16 13.23 -18.05
N TYR A 175 -18.49 13.25 -18.01
CA TYR A 175 -19.28 12.32 -17.20
C TYR A 175 -19.05 10.86 -17.64
N ASP A 176 -19.15 10.58 -18.94
CA ASP A 176 -18.98 9.23 -19.48
C ASP A 176 -17.54 8.70 -19.22
N ASP A 177 -16.52 9.55 -19.45
CA ASP A 177 -15.12 9.21 -19.19
C ASP A 177 -14.82 9.00 -17.69
N PHE A 178 -15.43 9.82 -16.82
CA PHE A 178 -15.32 9.64 -15.37
C PHE A 178 -15.87 8.27 -14.94
N HIS A 179 -17.05 7.88 -15.42
CA HIS A 179 -17.64 6.59 -15.07
C HIS A 179 -16.82 5.40 -15.59
N GLU A 180 -16.32 5.48 -16.83
CA GLU A 180 -15.45 4.46 -17.40
C GLU A 180 -14.19 4.28 -16.56
N LYS A 181 -13.49 5.37 -16.24
CA LYS A 181 -12.28 5.35 -15.42
C LYS A 181 -12.55 4.92 -13.99
N GLN A 182 -13.67 5.31 -13.39
CA GLN A 182 -14.04 4.91 -12.04
C GLN A 182 -14.31 3.41 -11.98
N SER A 183 -14.94 2.85 -13.01
CA SER A 183 -15.14 1.40 -13.14
C SER A 183 -13.81 0.64 -13.25
N ARG A 184 -12.88 1.16 -14.07
CA ARG A 184 -11.52 0.60 -14.19
C ARG A 184 -10.75 0.69 -12.87
N TYR A 185 -10.83 1.83 -12.18
CA TYR A 185 -10.22 2.03 -10.87
C TYR A 185 -10.74 1.00 -9.85
N LYS A 186 -12.06 0.89 -9.70
CA LYS A 186 -12.71 -0.11 -8.82
C LYS A 186 -12.35 -1.55 -9.18
N THR A 187 -12.10 -1.84 -10.46
CA THR A 187 -11.64 -3.17 -10.91
C THR A 187 -10.20 -3.42 -10.47
N LYS A 188 -9.31 -2.43 -10.67
CA LYS A 188 -7.91 -2.51 -10.22
C LYS A 188 -7.78 -2.69 -8.70
N LEU A 189 -8.64 -2.05 -7.91
CA LEU A 189 -8.65 -2.22 -6.45
C LEU A 189 -8.93 -3.65 -5.99
N LYS A 190 -9.60 -4.47 -6.82
CA LYS A 190 -9.95 -5.86 -6.50
C LYS A 190 -8.87 -6.87 -6.90
N GLU A 191 -7.81 -6.43 -7.58
CA GLU A 191 -6.69 -7.30 -7.94
C GLU A 191 -5.97 -7.78 -6.67
N ARG A 192 -5.73 -9.09 -6.58
CA ARG A 192 -5.06 -9.70 -5.42
C ARG A 192 -3.55 -9.48 -5.42
N ASP A 193 -2.96 -9.50 -6.61
CA ASP A 193 -1.52 -9.48 -6.79
C ASP A 193 -1.01 -8.04 -6.80
N LYS A 194 -0.44 -7.65 -5.66
CA LYS A 194 -0.02 -6.29 -5.41
C LYS A 194 1.39 -6.07 -5.95
N SER A 195 1.51 -5.24 -6.99
CA SER A 195 2.77 -4.95 -7.68
C SER A 195 2.99 -3.46 -7.88
N SER A 196 4.23 -3.05 -8.15
CA SER A 196 4.54 -1.67 -8.50
C SER A 196 3.78 -1.18 -9.74
N GLN A 197 3.49 -2.08 -10.68
CA GLN A 197 2.71 -1.75 -11.87
C GLN A 197 1.23 -1.52 -11.53
N LEU A 198 0.64 -2.37 -10.67
CA LEU A 198 -0.72 -2.16 -10.19
C LEU A 198 -0.85 -0.83 -9.44
N ALA A 199 0.12 -0.52 -8.57
CA ALA A 199 0.17 0.76 -7.87
C ALA A 199 0.22 1.96 -8.84
N GLN A 200 1.01 1.85 -9.92
CA GLN A 200 1.06 2.86 -10.98
C GLN A 200 -0.28 3.04 -11.69
N ASP A 201 -0.94 1.95 -12.04
CA ASP A 201 -2.22 1.99 -12.76
C ASP A 201 -3.32 2.62 -11.90
N ILE A 202 -3.43 2.21 -10.63
CA ILE A 202 -4.38 2.77 -9.66
C ILE A 202 -4.11 4.27 -9.47
N GLN A 203 -2.85 4.66 -9.25
CA GLN A 203 -2.48 6.07 -9.10
C GLN A 203 -2.83 6.90 -10.34
N ARG A 204 -2.50 6.39 -11.53
CA ARG A 204 -2.79 7.05 -12.80
C ARG A 204 -4.29 7.27 -12.94
N LEU A 205 -5.10 6.22 -12.72
CA LEU A 205 -6.55 6.31 -12.79
C LEU A 205 -7.11 7.31 -11.77
N ALA A 206 -6.61 7.30 -10.54
CA ALA A 206 -7.02 8.28 -9.52
C ALA A 206 -6.67 9.72 -9.93
N THR A 207 -5.49 9.94 -10.49
CA THR A 207 -5.10 11.27 -11.01
C THR A 207 -5.98 11.70 -12.17
N GLU A 208 -6.22 10.83 -13.15
CA GLU A 208 -7.13 11.11 -14.28
C GLU A 208 -8.55 11.42 -13.79
N LEU A 209 -9.07 10.67 -12.82
CA LEU A 209 -10.38 10.92 -12.22
C LEU A 209 -10.44 12.28 -11.51
N ALA A 210 -9.42 12.61 -10.72
CA ALA A 210 -9.35 13.89 -10.03
C ALA A 210 -9.19 15.07 -11.00
N ASP A 211 -8.52 14.86 -12.14
CA ASP A 211 -8.40 15.88 -13.19
C ASP A 211 -9.72 16.09 -13.94
N ILE A 212 -10.48 15.02 -14.22
CA ILE A 212 -11.84 15.14 -14.78
C ILE A 212 -12.77 15.85 -13.78
N LYS A 213 -12.73 15.45 -12.51
CA LYS A 213 -13.51 16.08 -11.42
C LYS A 213 -13.25 17.58 -11.35
N ALA A 214 -12.00 18.01 -11.47
CA ALA A 214 -11.64 19.44 -11.45
C ALA A 214 -12.22 20.25 -12.63
N ASN A 215 -12.63 19.58 -13.72
CA ASN A 215 -13.22 20.20 -14.91
C ASN A 215 -14.76 20.13 -14.94
N PHE A 216 -15.40 19.56 -13.91
CA PHE A 216 -16.85 19.53 -13.83
C PHE A 216 -17.44 20.94 -13.67
N ASP A 217 -18.59 21.12 -14.30
CA ASP A 217 -19.31 22.39 -14.26
C ASP A 217 -20.09 22.49 -12.96
N LEU A 218 -19.71 23.46 -12.14
CA LEU A 218 -20.36 23.78 -10.87
C LEU A 218 -21.17 25.07 -10.93
N SER A 219 -21.38 25.64 -12.13
CA SER A 219 -22.04 26.95 -12.29
C SER A 219 -23.53 26.96 -11.88
N ASP A 220 -24.17 25.79 -11.81
CA ASP A 220 -25.56 25.63 -11.33
C ASP A 220 -25.69 25.70 -9.80
N PHE A 221 -24.57 25.71 -9.06
CA PHE A 221 -24.59 25.86 -7.61
C PHE A 221 -24.58 27.33 -7.19
N PRO A 222 -25.12 27.68 -6.01
CA PRO A 222 -24.96 29.01 -5.45
C PRO A 222 -23.47 29.40 -5.39
N LYS A 223 -23.14 30.66 -5.68
CA LYS A 223 -21.75 31.10 -5.85
C LYS A 223 -20.86 30.80 -4.64
N ASP A 224 -21.39 30.90 -3.43
CA ASP A 224 -20.61 30.62 -2.22
C ASP A 224 -20.47 29.11 -1.97
N VAL A 225 -21.46 28.31 -2.36
CA VAL A 225 -21.38 26.83 -2.41
C VAL A 225 -20.32 26.38 -3.41
N GLU A 226 -20.33 26.94 -4.62
CA GLU A 226 -19.33 26.66 -5.65
C GLU A 226 -17.91 26.97 -5.15
N LYS A 227 -17.69 28.13 -4.53
CA LYS A 227 -16.39 28.50 -3.96
C LYS A 227 -15.97 27.56 -2.83
N PHE A 228 -16.89 27.19 -1.94
CA PHE A 228 -16.61 26.26 -0.86
C PHE A 228 -16.14 24.90 -1.42
N PHE A 229 -16.89 24.29 -2.32
CA PHE A 229 -16.51 23.00 -2.91
C PHE A 229 -15.22 23.10 -3.72
N LYS A 230 -14.99 24.18 -4.49
CA LYS A 230 -13.71 24.41 -5.16
C LYS A 230 -12.54 24.56 -4.19
N SER A 231 -12.76 25.15 -3.01
CA SER A 231 -11.73 25.27 -1.97
C SER A 231 -11.45 23.93 -1.27
N VAL A 232 -12.48 23.11 -1.05
CA VAL A 232 -12.33 21.78 -0.42
C VAL A 232 -11.70 20.78 -1.37
N ASP A 233 -12.02 20.86 -2.67
CA ASP A 233 -11.47 20.00 -3.72
C ASP A 233 -10.09 20.47 -4.21
N ASN A 234 -9.57 21.58 -3.68
CA ASN A 234 -8.24 22.06 -4.02
C ASN A 234 -7.18 21.21 -3.34
N ARG A 235 -6.37 20.50 -4.14
CA ARG A 235 -5.27 19.64 -3.66
C ARG A 235 -4.09 20.40 -3.02
N PHE A 236 -4.12 21.72 -3.02
CA PHE A 236 -3.02 22.59 -2.57
C PHE A 236 -3.37 23.52 -1.42
N GLU A 237 -4.61 23.48 -0.91
CA GLU A 237 -5.02 24.36 0.17
C GLU A 237 -6.13 23.72 1.00
N THR A 238 -6.00 23.78 2.32
CA THR A 238 -7.10 23.38 3.21
C THR A 238 -8.12 24.51 3.26
N ALA A 239 -9.38 24.21 2.89
CA ALA A 239 -10.48 25.16 3.02
C ALA A 239 -10.57 25.71 4.46
N THR A 240 -10.48 27.04 4.59
CA THR A 240 -10.65 27.71 5.89
C THR A 240 -12.14 27.82 6.23
N LEU A 241 -12.45 28.00 7.51
CA LEU A 241 -13.83 28.26 7.96
C LEU A 241 -14.45 29.52 7.36
N GLU A 242 -13.66 30.38 6.70
CA GLU A 242 -14.14 31.58 6.00
C GLU A 242 -15.01 31.22 4.77
N TYR A 243 -14.82 30.04 4.19
CA TYR A 243 -15.65 29.56 3.08
C TYR A 243 -16.99 28.98 3.55
N LEU A 244 -17.19 28.78 4.85
CA LEU A 244 -18.43 28.24 5.42
C LEU A 244 -19.43 29.38 5.71
N THR A 245 -19.97 29.99 4.66
CA THR A 245 -21.00 31.03 4.78
C THR A 245 -22.33 30.45 5.29
N PRO A 246 -23.28 31.27 5.79
CA PRO A 246 -24.60 30.79 6.17
C PRO A 246 -25.32 30.04 5.04
N GLU A 247 -25.19 30.53 3.81
CA GLU A 247 -25.74 29.88 2.60
C GLU A 247 -25.10 28.49 2.38
N VAL A 248 -23.77 28.38 2.52
CA VAL A 248 -23.07 27.10 2.42
C VAL A 248 -23.52 26.14 3.51
N LEU A 249 -23.62 26.62 4.75
CA LEU A 249 -24.03 25.80 5.91
C LEU A 249 -25.47 25.30 5.77
N GLU A 250 -26.38 26.15 5.33
CA GLU A 250 -27.77 25.78 5.02
C GLU A 250 -27.80 24.73 3.92
N TRP A 251 -27.10 24.98 2.80
CA TRP A 251 -27.07 24.07 1.66
C TRP A 251 -26.52 22.68 2.04
N ILE A 252 -25.37 22.59 2.71
CA ILE A 252 -24.79 21.30 3.12
C ILE A 252 -25.63 20.57 4.17
N THR A 253 -26.44 21.31 4.94
CA THR A 253 -27.38 20.73 5.92
C THR A 253 -28.58 20.13 5.22
N GLU A 254 -29.21 20.88 4.31
CA GLU A 254 -30.36 20.46 3.52
C GLU A 254 -30.06 19.22 2.67
N HIS A 255 -28.84 19.14 2.13
CA HIS A 255 -28.40 18.03 1.28
C HIS A 255 -27.68 16.91 2.06
N ASN A 256 -27.68 16.96 3.40
CA ASN A 256 -27.12 15.93 4.29
C ASN A 256 -25.62 15.64 4.07
N TYR A 257 -24.84 16.67 3.75
CA TYR A 257 -23.39 16.61 3.52
C TYR A 257 -22.55 16.99 4.74
N LEU A 258 -23.13 17.48 5.84
CA LEU A 258 -22.39 17.83 7.06
C LEU A 258 -21.43 16.74 7.55
N LYS A 259 -21.85 15.46 7.48
CA LYS A 259 -21.05 14.30 7.89
C LYS A 259 -19.81 14.04 7.02
N ASN A 260 -19.72 14.69 5.86
CA ASN A 260 -18.61 14.52 4.92
C ASN A 260 -17.43 15.45 5.24
N PHE A 261 -17.61 16.45 6.11
CA PHE A 261 -16.57 17.43 6.44
C PHE A 261 -16.08 17.27 7.88
N LYS A 262 -14.79 17.50 8.09
CA LYS A 262 -14.13 17.50 9.41
C LYS A 262 -13.47 18.86 9.63
N VAL A 263 -13.59 19.38 10.85
CA VAL A 263 -12.93 20.61 11.25
C VAL A 263 -11.66 20.27 12.03
N GLU A 264 -10.53 20.81 11.60
CA GLU A 264 -9.24 20.68 12.28
C GLU A 264 -8.66 22.07 12.57
N ARG A 265 -8.03 22.23 13.74
CA ARG A 265 -7.43 23.50 14.14
C ARG A 265 -6.09 23.67 13.43
N LYS A 266 -5.90 24.77 12.72
CA LYS A 266 -4.62 25.12 12.09
C LYS A 266 -3.49 25.12 13.13
N HIS A 267 -2.46 24.33 12.88
CA HIS A 267 -1.25 24.22 13.70
C HIS A 267 -0.25 25.33 13.37
#